data_AF-A0A1J5TY13-F1
#
_entry.id   AF-A0A1J5TY13-F1
#
_cell.length_a   1.000
_cell.length_b   1.000
_cell.length_c   1.000
_cell.angle_alpha   90.00
_cell.angle_beta   90.00
_cell.angle_gamma   90.00
#
_symmetry.space_group_name_H-M   'P 1'
#
loop_
_entity.id
_entity.type
_entity.pdbx_description
1 polymer ?
#
loop_
_entity_poly.entity_id
_entity_poly.type
_entity_poly.pdbx_seq_one_letter_code
_entity_poly.pdbx_strand_id
1 'polypeptide(L)'
;MKKMIFTALFIGMFSINAFASEFCNGFERGYITGYKQSSGSSYDPYTPYCPYQPYKGYNDLESDYEHGYITGYEKGLQKGRK
;
A
#
# COMPACT_ATOMS: atom_id res chain seq x y z
N MET A 1 25.09 37.06 3.34
CA MET A 1 23.68 36.96 3.75
C MET A 1 22.73 36.61 2.61
N LYS A 2 22.68 37.36 1.49
CA LYS A 2 21.82 37.04 0.32
C LYS A 2 22.02 35.62 -0.24
N LYS A 3 23.26 35.12 -0.30
CA LYS A 3 23.56 33.74 -0.77
C LYS A 3 22.93 32.65 0.10
N MET A 4 22.88 32.83 1.42
CA MET A 4 22.26 31.88 2.35
C MET A 4 20.73 31.84 2.22
N ILE A 5 20.10 32.97 1.86
CA ILE A 5 18.66 33.02 1.58
C ILE A 5 18.34 32.19 0.33
N PHE A 6 19.15 32.30 -0.73
CA PHE A 6 18.99 31.48 -1.94
C PHE A 6 19.22 29.98 -1.68
N THR A 7 20.13 29.62 -0.79
CA THR A 7 20.37 28.20 -0.41
C THR A 7 19.22 27.62 0.40
N ALA A 8 18.62 28.39 1.31
CA ALA A 8 17.47 27.95 2.09
C ALA A 8 16.21 27.73 1.22
N LEU A 9 16.03 28.54 0.18
CA LEU A 9 14.88 28.42 -0.75
C LEU A 9 14.93 27.13 -1.60
N PHE A 10 16.12 26.61 -1.88
CA PHE A 10 16.31 25.43 -2.74
C PHE A 10 16.07 24.10 -2.01
N ILE A 11 16.21 24.08 -0.68
CA ILE A 11 16.06 22.85 0.14
C ILE A 11 14.58 22.55 0.43
N GLY A 12 13.70 23.55 0.38
CA GLY A 12 12.26 23.40 0.66
C GLY A 12 11.44 22.72 -0.44
N MET A 13 12.01 22.47 -1.63
CA MET A 13 11.29 21.89 -2.78
C MET A 13 11.35 20.36 -2.88
N PHE A 14 12.05 19.67 -1.98
CA PHE A 14 12.22 18.21 -2.03
C PHE A 14 11.27 17.44 -1.11
N SER A 15 10.04 17.94 -0.90
CA SER A 15 8.98 17.16 -0.26
C SER A 15 8.41 16.15 -1.27
N ILE A 16 9.11 15.04 -1.46
CA ILE A 16 8.61 13.90 -2.22
C ILE A 16 7.51 13.24 -1.38
N ASN A 17 6.26 13.58 -1.66
CA ASN A 17 5.11 12.84 -1.13
C ASN A 17 5.14 11.45 -1.77
N ALA A 18 5.53 10.43 -1.00
CA ALA A 18 5.35 9.04 -1.40
C ALA A 18 3.85 8.72 -1.37
N PHE A 19 3.14 9.02 -2.45
CA PHE A 19 1.74 8.68 -2.62
C PHE A 19 1.62 7.16 -2.79
N ALA A 20 1.46 6.43 -1.69
CA ALA A 20 0.87 5.09 -1.77
C ALA A 20 -0.55 5.27 -2.34
N SER A 21 -0.83 4.66 -3.49
CA SER A 21 -2.18 4.71 -4.08
C SER A 21 -3.19 4.08 -3.11
N GLU A 22 -4.48 4.46 -3.23
CA GLU A 22 -5.54 3.85 -2.42
C GLU A 22 -5.53 2.31 -2.53
N PHE A 23 -5.23 1.80 -3.72
CA PHE A 23 -5.00 0.38 -3.96
C PHE A 23 -3.90 -0.21 -3.07
N CYS A 24 -2.75 0.47 -2.91
CA CYS A 24 -1.68 -0.03 -2.06
C CYS A 24 -2.07 -0.06 -0.58
N ASN A 25 -2.78 0.97 -0.11
CA ASN A 25 -3.29 1.00 1.26
C ASN A 25 -4.31 -0.12 1.50
N GLY A 26 -5.18 -0.37 0.51
CA GLY A 26 -6.09 -1.51 0.51
C GLY A 26 -5.34 -2.83 0.58
N PHE A 27 -4.39 -3.03 -0.33
CA PHE A 27 -3.57 -4.23 -0.43
C PHE A 27 -2.85 -4.57 0.87
N GLU A 28 -2.24 -3.58 1.52
CA GLU A 28 -1.57 -3.78 2.80
C GLU A 28 -2.53 -4.26 3.88
N ARG A 29 -3.66 -3.56 4.04
CA ARG A 29 -4.68 -3.91 5.04
C ARG A 29 -5.29 -5.29 4.79
N GLY A 30 -5.56 -5.59 3.52
CA GLY A 30 -6.06 -6.90 3.10
C GLY A 30 -5.07 -8.02 3.44
N TYR A 31 -3.80 -7.85 3.05
CA TYR A 31 -2.75 -8.84 3.26
C TYR A 31 -2.57 -9.19 4.73
N ILE A 32 -2.48 -8.18 5.60
CA ILE A 32 -2.36 -8.37 7.05
C ILE A 32 -3.56 -9.16 7.57
N THR A 33 -4.78 -8.77 7.16
CA THR A 33 -6.02 -9.44 7.59
C THR A 33 -6.03 -10.91 7.18
N GLY A 34 -5.79 -11.20 5.90
CA GLY A 34 -5.81 -12.57 5.37
C GLY A 34 -4.72 -13.45 5.97
N TYR A 35 -3.52 -12.88 6.21
CA TYR A 35 -2.44 -13.62 6.84
C TYR A 35 -2.78 -14.02 8.28
N LYS A 36 -3.28 -13.08 9.09
CA LYS A 36 -3.68 -13.37 10.47
C LYS A 36 -4.76 -14.42 10.54
N GLN A 37 -5.77 -14.29 9.68
CA GLN A 37 -6.88 -15.24 9.61
C GLN A 37 -6.41 -16.66 9.25
N SER A 38 -5.47 -16.78 8.31
CA SER A 38 -5.00 -18.10 7.86
C SER A 38 -3.94 -18.73 8.76
N SER A 39 -3.06 -17.93 9.36
CA SER A 39 -1.99 -18.40 10.24
C SER A 39 -2.42 -18.60 11.70
N GLY A 40 -3.54 -17.99 12.10
CA GLY A 40 -3.94 -17.90 13.51
C GLY A 40 -3.06 -16.95 14.34
N SER A 41 -2.15 -16.21 13.72
CA SER A 41 -1.29 -15.24 14.39
C SER A 41 -2.06 -13.96 14.73
N SER A 42 -1.76 -13.37 15.88
CA SER A 42 -2.22 -12.03 16.27
C SER A 42 -1.30 -10.91 15.77
N TYR A 43 -0.08 -11.24 15.33
CA TYR A 43 0.94 -10.30 14.88
C TYR A 43 0.72 -9.85 13.44
N ASP A 44 1.00 -8.57 13.18
CA ASP A 44 1.05 -8.04 11.80
C ASP A 44 2.27 -8.65 11.08
N PRO A 45 2.08 -9.35 9.95
CA PRO A 45 3.21 -9.86 9.16
C PRO A 45 3.93 -8.71 8.44
N TYR A 46 5.13 -8.99 7.96
CA TYR A 46 5.75 -8.11 6.96
C TYR A 46 4.95 -8.16 5.66
N THR A 47 4.39 -7.02 5.27
CA THR A 47 3.64 -6.85 4.04
C THR A 47 4.58 -6.84 2.83
N PRO A 48 4.32 -7.64 1.78
CA PRO A 48 5.11 -7.58 0.55
C PRO A 48 4.91 -6.24 -0.18
N TYR A 49 5.81 -5.94 -1.11
CA TYR A 49 5.70 -4.77 -1.97
C TYR A 49 4.33 -4.72 -2.67
N CYS A 50 3.72 -3.53 -2.69
CA CYS A 50 2.44 -3.30 -3.33
C CYS A 50 2.53 -3.63 -4.83
N PRO A 51 1.68 -4.53 -5.34
CA PRO A 51 1.68 -4.82 -6.77
C PRO A 51 1.19 -3.62 -7.57
N TYR A 52 1.50 -3.60 -8.86
CA TYR A 52 0.87 -2.65 -9.77
C TYR A 52 -0.64 -2.89 -9.78
N GLN A 53 -1.42 -1.81 -9.68
CA GLN A 53 -2.87 -1.89 -9.69
C GLN A 53 -3.36 -2.48 -11.03
N PRO A 54 -4.14 -3.58 -11.02
CA PRO A 54 -4.70 -4.12 -12.24
C PRO A 54 -5.66 -3.12 -12.89
N TYR A 55 -5.73 -3.14 -14.22
CA TYR A 55 -6.79 -2.42 -14.93
C TYR A 55 -8.15 -2.93 -14.46
N LYS A 56 -9.04 -2.00 -14.12
CA LYS A 56 -10.42 -2.34 -13.79
C LYS A 56 -11.18 -2.73 -15.06
N GLY A 57 -11.77 -3.92 -15.05
CA GLY A 57 -12.81 -4.31 -16.00
C GLY A 57 -14.12 -3.58 -15.75
N TYR A 58 -15.06 -3.70 -16.69
CA TYR A 58 -16.36 -3.03 -16.63
C TYR A 58 -17.21 -3.42 -15.41
N ASN A 59 -16.92 -4.56 -14.79
CA ASN A 59 -17.65 -5.10 -13.63
C ASN A 59 -16.84 -5.07 -12.33
N ASP A 60 -15.65 -4.44 -12.33
CA ASP A 60 -14.81 -4.38 -11.14
C ASP A 60 -15.30 -3.31 -10.17
N LEU A 61 -14.94 -3.45 -8.90
CA LEU A 61 -15.28 -2.48 -7.86
C LEU A 61 -14.76 -1.09 -8.22
N GLU A 62 -15.61 -0.08 -8.04
CA GLU A 62 -15.26 1.31 -8.31
C GLU A 62 -14.20 1.83 -7.33
N SER A 63 -14.10 1.25 -6.13
CA SER A 63 -13.07 1.62 -5.14
C SER A 63 -11.73 0.94 -5.42
N ASP A 64 -10.68 1.76 -5.63
CA ASP A 64 -9.29 1.29 -5.72
C ASP A 64 -8.85 0.61 -4.41
N TYR A 65 -9.28 1.18 -3.28
CA TYR A 65 -9.00 0.62 -1.96
C TYR A 65 -9.58 -0.77 -1.79
N GLU A 66 -10.86 -0.99 -2.11
CA GLU A 66 -11.48 -2.32 -1.96
C GLU A 66 -10.85 -3.34 -2.90
N HIS A 67 -10.56 -2.95 -4.14
CA HIS A 67 -9.86 -3.81 -5.09
C HIS A 67 -8.47 -4.22 -4.55
N GLY A 68 -7.73 -3.25 -3.99
CA GLY A 68 -6.49 -3.51 -3.28
C GLY A 68 -6.69 -4.48 -2.12
N TYR A 69 -7.69 -4.22 -1.27
CA TYR A 69 -7.99 -5.01 -0.08
C TYR A 69 -8.25 -6.48 -0.42
N ILE A 70 -9.11 -6.76 -1.40
CA ILE A 70 -9.43 -8.13 -1.81
C ILE A 70 -8.16 -8.82 -2.34
N THR A 71 -7.40 -8.15 -3.21
CA THR A 71 -6.14 -8.67 -3.76
C THR A 71 -5.13 -9.01 -2.66
N GLY A 72 -4.97 -8.11 -1.69
CA GLY A 72 -4.10 -8.31 -0.53
C GLY A 72 -4.57 -9.48 0.33
N TYR A 73 -5.86 -9.52 0.64
CA TYR A 73 -6.49 -10.52 1.49
C TYR A 73 -6.30 -11.94 0.97
N GLU A 74 -6.55 -12.17 -0.32
CA GLU A 74 -6.31 -13.49 -0.94
C GLU A 74 -4.86 -13.93 -0.84
N LYS A 75 -3.93 -13.00 -1.10
CA LYS A 75 -2.48 -13.28 -1.01
C LYS A 75 -2.05 -13.54 0.43
N GLY A 76 -2.60 -12.80 1.39
CA GLY A 76 -2.41 -13.02 2.82
C GLY A 76 -2.87 -14.40 3.25
N LEU A 77 -4.09 -14.80 2.85
CA LEU A 77 -4.65 -16.13 3.10
C LEU A 77 -3.78 -17.26 2.54
N GLN A 78 -3.14 -17.07 1.39
CA GLN A 78 -2.24 -18.08 0.82
C GLN A 78 -0.91 -18.17 1.58
N LYS A 79 -0.41 -17.05 2.10
CA LYS A 79 0.87 -16.99 2.81
C LYS A 79 0.79 -17.45 4.25
N GLY A 80 -0.28 -17.13 4.98
CA GLY A 80 -0.43 -17.57 6.37
C GLY A 80 -0.73 -19.07 6.54
N ARG A 81 -1.12 -19.78 5.46
CA ARG A 81 -1.30 -21.24 5.45
C ARG A 81 0.00 -22.04 5.32
N LYS A 82 1.11 -21.38 4.96
CA LYS A 82 2.42 -22.03 4.78
C LYS A 82 3.22 -21.94 6.06
#